data_AF-A0A5N8X3E3-F1
#
_entry.id   AF-A0A5N8X3E3-F1
#
_cell.length_a   1.000
_cell.length_b   1.000
_cell.length_c   1.000
_cell.angle_alpha   90.00
_cell.angle_beta   90.00
_cell.angle_gamma   90.00
#
_symmetry.space_group_name_H-M   'P 1'
#
loop_
_entity.id
_entity.type
_entity.pdbx_description
1 polymer ?
#
loop_
_entity_poly.entity_id
_entity_poly.type
_entity_poly.pdbx_seq_one_letter_code
_entity_poly.pdbx_strand_id
1 'polypeptide(L)' 'PAPEPEQITAPAPAPALPEAAPAVPPALIDHARKVATDHRTRTGTDIDTATLRARLGIPEDLAGAIVAQLA' A
#
# COMPACT_ATOMS: atom_id res chain seq x y z
N PRO A 1 46.53 21.39 -27.72
CA PRO A 1 45.15 21.02 -28.14
C PRO A 1 44.91 19.51 -27.91
N ALA A 2 43.86 19.01 -27.27
CA ALA A 2 42.64 19.54 -26.66
C ALA A 2 42.07 18.41 -25.72
N PRO A 3 40.92 18.56 -25.05
CA PRO A 3 40.72 18.34 -23.61
C PRO A 3 40.27 16.91 -23.24
N GLU A 4 40.61 16.45 -22.02
CA GLU A 4 39.88 15.34 -21.39
C GLU A 4 38.73 15.93 -20.55
N PRO A 5 37.46 15.60 -20.88
CA PRO A 5 36.29 16.21 -20.27
C PRO A 5 36.02 15.64 -18.87
N GLU A 6 35.58 16.55 -18.02
CA GLU A 6 35.20 16.38 -16.62
C GLU A 6 34.22 15.21 -16.44
N GLN A 7 34.60 14.26 -15.58
CA GLN A 7 33.75 13.12 -15.22
C GLN A 7 32.50 13.63 -14.49
N ILE A 8 31.38 13.53 -15.18
CA ILE A 8 30.04 13.92 -14.75
C ILE A 8 29.69 13.15 -13.46
N THR A 9 29.48 13.88 -12.36
CA THR A 9 28.89 13.36 -11.12
C THR A 9 27.62 12.59 -11.43
N ALA A 10 27.61 11.30 -11.13
CA ALA A 10 26.44 10.44 -11.28
C ALA A 10 25.27 10.97 -10.41
N PRO A 11 24.02 10.97 -10.92
CA PRO A 11 22.86 11.39 -10.15
C PRO A 11 22.67 10.45 -8.94
N ALA A 12 22.40 11.03 -7.77
CA ALA A 12 22.03 10.28 -6.57
C ALA A 12 20.81 9.37 -6.87
N PRO A 13 20.78 8.13 -6.33
CA PRO A 13 19.68 7.23 -6.57
C PRO A 13 18.38 7.83 -6.02
N ALA A 14 17.42 8.07 -6.91
CA ALA A 14 16.04 8.34 -6.51
C ALA A 14 15.52 7.14 -5.69
N PRO A 15 14.74 7.37 -4.63
CA PRO A 15 14.19 6.27 -3.84
C PRO A 15 13.40 5.35 -4.77
N ALA A 16 13.71 4.06 -4.72
CA ALA A 16 13.03 3.04 -5.49
C ALA A 16 11.53 3.14 -5.21
N LEU A 17 10.74 3.40 -6.25
CA LEU A 17 9.28 3.29 -6.22
C LEU A 17 8.94 1.88 -5.72
N PRO A 18 8.04 1.74 -4.73
CA PRO A 18 7.72 0.43 -4.19
C PRO A 18 7.22 -0.48 -5.32
N GLU A 19 7.85 -1.66 -5.37
CA GLU A 19 7.51 -2.79 -6.23
C GLU A 19 5.99 -2.93 -6.30
N ALA A 20 5.43 -3.00 -7.51
CA ALA A 20 4.00 -3.03 -7.72
C ALA A 20 3.38 -4.15 -6.88
N ALA A 21 2.80 -3.77 -5.74
CA ALA A 21 2.05 -4.67 -4.88
C ALA A 21 1.02 -5.42 -5.75
N PRO A 22 0.64 -6.66 -5.36
CA PRO A 22 -0.42 -7.39 -6.05
C PRO A 22 -1.54 -6.43 -6.37
N ALA A 23 -2.03 -6.45 -7.63
CA ALA A 23 -2.91 -5.44 -8.20
C ALA A 23 -4.28 -5.42 -7.50
N VAL A 24 -4.31 -5.00 -6.25
CA VAL A 24 -5.52 -4.73 -5.49
C VAL A 24 -6.08 -3.45 -6.09
N PRO A 25 -7.30 -3.51 -6.65
CA PRO A 25 -7.92 -2.32 -7.22
C PRO A 25 -7.97 -1.20 -6.17
N PRO A 26 -7.57 0.04 -6.52
CA PRO A 26 -7.57 1.15 -5.56
C PRO A 26 -8.97 1.41 -4.98
N ALA A 27 -10.03 1.10 -5.72
CA ALA A 27 -11.41 1.16 -5.24
C ALA A 27 -11.69 0.21 -4.06
N LEU A 28 -11.06 -0.98 -4.03
CA LEU A 28 -11.19 -1.90 -2.89
C LEU A 28 -10.42 -1.38 -1.67
N ILE A 29 -9.26 -0.75 -1.88
CA ILE A 29 -8.50 -0.14 -0.78
C ILE A 29 -9.28 1.01 -0.14
N ASP A 30 -9.90 1.88 -0.95
CA ASP A 30 -10.73 2.96 -0.44
C ASP A 30 -11.93 2.41 0.37
N HIS A 31 -12.61 1.39 -0.17
CA HIS A 31 -13.72 0.75 0.53
C HIS A 31 -13.26 0.08 1.85
N ALA A 32 -12.13 -0.62 1.83
CA ALA A 32 -11.57 -1.24 3.02
C ALA A 32 -11.17 -0.20 4.08
N ARG A 33 -10.57 0.91 3.68
CA ARG A 33 -10.22 2.02 4.57
C ARG A 33 -11.47 2.62 5.22
N LYS A 34 -12.56 2.77 4.46
CA LYS A 34 -13.86 3.22 4.99
C LYS A 34 -14.42 2.23 6.02
N VAL A 35 -14.37 0.93 5.73
CA VAL A 35 -14.83 -0.12 6.67
C VAL A 35 -13.96 -0.13 7.94
N ALA A 36 -12.65 0.02 7.82
CA ALA A 36 -11.73 0.10 8.95
C ALA A 36 -12.02 1.32 9.83
N THR A 37 -12.22 2.47 9.20
CA THR A 37 -12.57 3.72 9.90
C THR A 37 -13.92 3.58 10.64
N ASP A 38 -14.96 3.07 9.96
CA ASP A 38 -16.28 2.82 10.56
C ASP A 38 -16.22 1.84 11.74
N HIS A 39 -15.41 0.78 11.61
CA HIS A 39 -15.23 -0.17 12.70
C HIS A 39 -14.57 0.51 13.91
N ARG A 40 -13.50 1.28 13.67
CA ARG A 40 -12.78 2.00 14.73
C ARG A 40 -13.65 3.06 15.40
N THR A 41 -14.47 3.80 14.67
CA THR A 41 -15.39 4.78 15.27
C THR A 41 -16.48 4.11 16.11
N ARG A 42 -16.95 2.93 15.70
CA ARG A 42 -18.02 2.20 16.39
C ARG A 42 -17.54 1.41 17.61
N THR A 43 -16.36 0.82 17.54
CA THR A 43 -15.84 -0.12 18.55
C THR A 43 -14.68 0.44 19.36
N GLY A 44 -13.99 1.47 18.86
CA GLY A 44 -12.77 2.01 19.44
C GLY A 44 -11.51 1.21 19.10
N THR A 45 -11.61 0.08 18.40
CA THR A 45 -10.48 -0.79 18.07
C THR A 45 -10.22 -0.85 16.56
N ASP A 46 -8.99 -1.17 16.17
CA ASP A 46 -8.66 -1.45 14.77
C ASP A 46 -9.39 -2.70 14.27
N ILE A 47 -9.67 -2.74 12.96
CA ILE A 47 -10.38 -3.86 12.36
C ILE A 47 -9.43 -5.04 12.13
N ASP A 48 -9.79 -6.21 12.65
CA ASP A 48 -9.09 -7.45 12.33
C ASP A 48 -9.30 -7.88 10.87
N THR A 49 -8.28 -8.51 10.28
CA THR A 49 -8.32 -9.05 8.91
C THR A 49 -9.51 -9.99 8.69
N ALA A 50 -9.86 -10.82 9.68
CA ALA A 50 -11.01 -11.71 9.62
C ALA A 50 -12.34 -10.96 9.53
N THR A 51 -12.47 -9.85 10.28
CA THR A 51 -13.66 -8.99 10.26
C THR A 51 -13.75 -8.21 8.96
N LEU A 52 -12.63 -7.67 8.47
CA LEU A 52 -12.55 -6.97 7.19
C LEU A 52 -12.96 -7.90 6.03
N ARG A 53 -12.43 -9.13 6.03
CA ARG A 53 -12.78 -10.20 5.08
C ARG A 53 -14.28 -10.47 5.07
N ALA A 54 -14.88 -10.69 6.25
CA ALA A 54 -16.31 -10.98 6.38
C ALA A 54 -17.19 -9.80 5.92
N ARG A 55 -16.76 -8.55 6.16
CA ARG A 55 -17.46 -7.33 5.73
C ARG A 55 -17.41 -7.09 4.22
N LEU A 56 -16.26 -7.36 3.60
CA LEU A 56 -16.05 -7.12 2.17
C LEU A 56 -16.40 -8.32 1.28
N GLY A 57 -16.52 -9.53 1.85
CA GLY A 57 -16.81 -10.75 1.10
C GLY A 57 -15.64 -11.24 0.22
N ILE A 58 -14.41 -10.90 0.60
CA ILE A 58 -13.17 -11.18 -0.16
C ILE A 58 -12.44 -12.42 0.38
N PRO A 59 -11.51 -13.02 -0.39
CA PRO A 59 -10.63 -14.08 0.13
C PRO A 59 -9.61 -13.53 1.13
N GLU A 60 -9.06 -14.43 1.96
CA GLU A 60 -8.12 -14.09 3.04
C GLU A 60 -6.80 -13.50 2.52
N ASP A 61 -6.28 -14.03 1.42
CA ASP A 61 -5.08 -13.51 0.74
C ASP A 61 -5.24 -12.02 0.37
N LEU A 62 -6.39 -11.66 -0.21
CA LEU A 62 -6.69 -10.28 -0.59
C LEU A 62 -6.89 -9.39 0.63
N ALA A 63 -7.54 -9.88 1.70
CA ALA A 63 -7.68 -9.14 2.94
C ALA A 63 -6.31 -8.86 3.59
N GLY A 64 -5.41 -9.85 3.60
CA GLY A 64 -4.04 -9.69 4.07
C GLY A 64 -3.26 -8.65 3.26
N ALA A 65 -3.36 -8.69 1.94
CA ALA A 65 -2.73 -7.69 1.07
C ALA A 65 -3.25 -6.26 1.33
N ILE A 66 -4.57 -6.10 1.52
CA ILE A 66 -5.15 -4.80 1.89
C ILE A 66 -4.63 -4.33 3.25
N VAL A 67 -4.64 -5.19 4.27
CA VAL A 67 -4.19 -4.80 5.63
C VAL A 67 -2.71 -4.42 5.62
N ALA A 68 -1.87 -5.16 4.89
CA ALA A 68 -0.45 -4.80 4.69
C ALA A 68 -0.28 -3.43 4.01
N GLN A 69 -1.23 -3.03 3.16
CA GLN A 69 -1.20 -1.73 2.47
C GLN A 69 -1.79 -0.58 3.30
N LEU A 70 -2.62 -0.89 4.31
CA LEU A 70 -3.23 0.09 5.23
C LEU A 70 -2.40 0.35 6.49
N ALA A 71 -1.40 -0.50 6.78
CA ALA A 71 -0.49 -0.40 7.93
C ALA A 71 0.44 0.83 7.86
#